data_AF-A0A3F2V0E1-F1
#
_entry.id   AF-A0A3F2V0E1-F1
#
_cell.length_a   1.000
_cell.length_b   1.000
_cell.length_c   1.000
_cell.angle_alpha   90.00
_cell.angle_beta   90.00
_cell.angle_gamma   90.00
#
_symmetry.space_group_name_H-M   'P 1'
#
loop_
_entity.id
_entity.type
_entity.pdbx_description
1 polymer ?
#
loop_
_entity_poly.entity_id
_entity_poly.type
_entity_poly.pdbx_seq_one_letter_code
_entity_poly.pdbx_strand_id
1 'polypeptide(L)'
;MSQGPRATTLLSVFFLALISTLGLHGCSLRHEIPIASGYAAKNICSDYFVSGLDPRTIKVRLVGPQIKPFDKIWRIDIDEDKKNVAVSDIIFGNKYAHEAHYREGLGCTLLHELANEELNQQTLPLKTLSIPNDAEWPIGSGGPARPMDGINYSSLKNSVNNAFRENDDLGINTLAVAVAYKNRLLIEKYAMSATVQSRLIGWSMTKSFTSTLVGLLFDQGQLNNCSKPLTT
;
A
#
# COMPACT_ATOMS: atom_id res chain seq x y z
N MET A 1 -30.89 -7.03 -55.08
CA MET A 1 -29.78 -7.52 -54.22
C MET A 1 -30.38 -7.89 -52.86
N SER A 2 -30.71 -9.16 -52.68
CA SER A 2 -31.33 -9.69 -51.46
C SER A 2 -30.23 -10.01 -50.46
N GLN A 3 -30.10 -9.20 -49.40
CA GLN A 3 -29.33 -9.62 -48.23
C GLN A 3 -30.16 -10.69 -47.51
N GLY A 4 -29.75 -11.96 -47.65
CA GLY A 4 -30.51 -13.10 -47.15
C GLY A 4 -30.57 -13.18 -45.61
N PRO A 5 -31.55 -13.93 -45.06
CA PRO A 5 -31.85 -14.03 -43.62
C PRO A 5 -30.70 -14.55 -42.75
N ARG A 6 -29.62 -15.09 -43.34
CA ARG A 6 -28.44 -15.58 -42.62
C ARG A 6 -27.62 -14.46 -41.96
N ALA A 7 -27.56 -13.26 -42.55
CA ALA A 7 -26.78 -12.16 -42.00
C ALA A 7 -27.41 -11.60 -40.72
N THR A 8 -28.74 -11.47 -40.68
CA THR A 8 -29.51 -11.05 -39.51
C THR A 8 -29.48 -12.09 -38.38
N THR A 9 -29.55 -13.39 -38.69
CA THR A 9 -29.43 -14.44 -37.65
C THR A 9 -28.03 -14.46 -37.03
N LEU A 10 -26.97 -14.30 -37.83
CA LEU A 10 -25.59 -14.21 -37.31
C LEU A 10 -25.37 -12.97 -36.44
N LEU A 11 -25.92 -11.82 -36.84
CA LEU A 11 -25.84 -10.59 -36.04
C LEU A 11 -26.55 -10.74 -34.69
N SER A 12 -27.74 -11.36 -34.67
CA SER A 12 -28.52 -11.59 -33.46
C SER A 12 -27.84 -12.58 -32.50
N VAL A 13 -27.24 -13.65 -33.03
CA VAL A 13 -26.47 -14.61 -32.22
C VAL A 13 -25.23 -13.96 -31.62
N PHE A 14 -24.53 -13.10 -32.37
CA PHE A 14 -23.39 -12.35 -31.87
C PHE A 14 -23.81 -11.37 -30.76
N PHE A 15 -24.93 -10.66 -30.94
CA PHE A 15 -25.48 -9.77 -29.92
C PHE A 15 -25.89 -10.52 -28.64
N LEU A 16 -26.53 -11.67 -28.77
CA LEU A 16 -26.92 -12.51 -27.63
C LEU A 16 -25.71 -13.07 -26.89
N ALA A 17 -24.67 -13.50 -27.60
CA ALA A 17 -23.41 -13.94 -27.01
C ALA A 17 -22.68 -12.79 -26.29
N LEU A 18 -22.68 -11.59 -26.88
CA LEU A 18 -22.13 -10.38 -26.26
C LEU A 18 -22.90 -10.00 -24.99
N ILE A 19 -24.24 -10.01 -25.02
CA ILE A 19 -25.07 -9.72 -23.84
C ILE A 19 -24.87 -10.78 -22.75
N SER A 20 -24.76 -12.06 -23.11
CA SER A 20 -24.54 -13.14 -22.15
C SER A 20 -23.16 -13.05 -21.48
N THR A 21 -22.10 -12.75 -22.25
CA THR A 21 -20.75 -12.53 -21.72
C THR A 21 -20.68 -11.27 -20.86
N LEU A 22 -21.29 -10.15 -21.29
CA LEU A 22 -21.42 -8.95 -20.45
C LEU A 22 -22.25 -9.18 -19.19
N GLY A 23 -23.29 -10.02 -19.25
CA GLY A 23 -24.12 -10.36 -18.09
C GLY A 23 -23.36 -11.17 -17.04
N LEU A 24 -22.60 -12.18 -17.48
CA LEU A 24 -21.78 -13.02 -16.61
C LEU A 24 -20.60 -12.25 -16.02
N HIS A 25 -19.88 -11.47 -16.84
CA HIS A 25 -18.75 -10.66 -16.35
C HIS A 25 -19.22 -9.44 -15.55
N GLY A 26 -20.34 -8.82 -15.91
CA GLY A 26 -20.94 -7.70 -15.18
C GLY A 26 -21.34 -8.05 -13.74
N CYS A 27 -21.71 -9.31 -13.47
CA CYS A 27 -21.95 -9.78 -12.11
C CYS A 27 -20.67 -9.86 -11.26
N SER A 28 -19.53 -10.23 -11.84
CA SER A 28 -18.25 -10.25 -11.10
C SER A 28 -17.72 -8.83 -10.84
N LEU A 29 -17.87 -7.93 -11.82
CA LEU A 29 -17.46 -6.52 -11.71
C LEU A 29 -18.13 -5.79 -10.54
N ARG A 30 -19.39 -6.10 -10.23
CA ARG A 30 -20.11 -5.49 -9.10
C ARG A 30 -19.50 -5.82 -7.73
N HIS A 31 -18.77 -6.92 -7.60
CA HIS A 31 -18.13 -7.31 -6.35
C HIS A 31 -16.65 -6.91 -6.33
N GLU A 32 -15.97 -7.00 -7.48
CA GLU A 32 -14.53 -6.72 -7.57
C GLU A 32 -14.24 -5.21 -7.50
N ILE A 33 -15.02 -4.37 -8.21
CA ILE A 33 -14.77 -2.92 -8.28
C ILE A 33 -14.82 -2.24 -6.90
N PRO A 34 -15.82 -2.47 -6.03
CA PRO A 34 -15.84 -1.88 -4.70
C PRO A 34 -14.61 -2.25 -3.85
N ILE A 35 -14.19 -3.53 -3.90
CA ILE A 35 -13.01 -4.00 -3.15
C ILE A 35 -11.76 -3.29 -3.66
N ALA A 36 -11.63 -3.21 -4.98
CA ALA A 36 -10.48 -2.68 -5.65
C ALA A 36 -10.38 -1.15 -5.43
N SER A 37 -11.49 -0.40 -5.52
CA SER A 37 -11.52 1.04 -5.22
C SER A 37 -11.22 1.33 -3.75
N GLY A 38 -11.75 0.53 -2.81
CA GLY A 38 -11.40 0.65 -1.39
C GLY A 38 -9.93 0.37 -1.10
N TYR A 39 -9.38 -0.68 -1.70
CA TYR A 39 -7.95 -1.00 -1.63
C TYR A 39 -7.09 0.17 -2.15
N ALA A 40 -7.41 0.73 -3.32
CA ALA A 40 -6.64 1.87 -3.84
C ALA A 40 -6.80 3.12 -3.00
N ALA A 41 -8.01 3.51 -2.60
CA ALA A 41 -8.22 4.72 -1.80
C ALA A 41 -7.35 4.68 -0.55
N LYS A 42 -7.38 3.56 0.18
CA LYS A 42 -6.56 3.37 1.39
C LYS A 42 -5.06 3.41 1.07
N ASN A 43 -4.59 2.67 0.07
CA ASN A 43 -3.15 2.53 -0.19
C ASN A 43 -2.57 3.78 -0.83
N ILE A 44 -3.27 4.43 -1.77
CA ILE A 44 -2.87 5.72 -2.34
C ILE A 44 -2.80 6.79 -1.25
N CYS A 45 -3.80 6.88 -0.37
CA CYS A 45 -3.75 7.78 0.77
C CYS A 45 -2.51 7.53 1.64
N SER A 46 -2.24 6.26 1.96
CA SER A 46 -1.09 5.89 2.80
C SER A 46 0.24 6.24 2.12
N ASP A 47 0.41 5.87 0.86
CA ASP A 47 1.63 6.11 0.12
C ASP A 47 1.86 7.60 -0.14
N TYR A 48 0.80 8.38 -0.34
CA TYR A 48 0.89 9.82 -0.56
C TYR A 48 1.14 10.59 0.75
N PHE A 49 0.19 10.56 1.69
CA PHE A 49 0.24 11.39 2.90
C PHE A 49 1.18 10.84 3.98
N VAL A 50 1.33 9.51 4.10
CA VAL A 50 2.18 8.90 5.14
C VAL A 50 3.60 8.69 4.66
N SER A 51 3.77 8.19 3.42
CA SER A 51 5.09 7.85 2.86
C SER A 51 5.74 8.97 2.04
N GLY A 52 4.96 9.96 1.58
CA GLY A 52 5.45 11.07 0.75
C GLY A 52 5.90 10.63 -0.64
N LEU A 53 5.29 9.58 -1.20
CA LEU A 53 5.65 9.06 -2.52
C LEU A 53 4.98 9.84 -3.65
N ASP A 54 5.62 9.87 -4.82
CA ASP A 54 5.09 10.54 -6.01
C ASP A 54 3.78 9.87 -6.52
N PRO A 55 2.70 10.62 -6.78
CA PRO A 55 1.41 10.07 -7.22
C PRO A 55 1.48 9.17 -8.44
N ARG A 56 2.36 9.46 -9.41
CA ARG A 56 2.48 8.63 -10.62
C ARG A 56 3.12 7.30 -10.29
N THR A 57 4.15 7.31 -9.46
CA THR A 57 4.78 6.11 -8.91
C THR A 57 3.77 5.23 -8.18
N ILE A 58 3.00 5.83 -7.27
CA ILE A 58 1.95 5.12 -6.52
C ILE A 58 0.97 4.45 -7.49
N LYS A 59 0.43 5.21 -8.45
CA LYS A 59 -0.57 4.70 -9.41
C LYS A 59 -0.02 3.59 -10.30
N VAL A 60 1.15 3.80 -10.91
CA VAL A 60 1.66 2.94 -11.99
C VAL A 60 2.42 1.74 -11.45
N ARG A 61 3.18 1.90 -10.38
CA ARG A 61 4.13 0.90 -9.90
C ARG A 61 3.69 0.17 -8.64
N LEU A 62 2.91 0.81 -7.77
CA LEU A 62 2.53 0.23 -6.48
C LEU A 62 1.10 -0.30 -6.48
N VAL A 63 0.13 0.57 -6.72
CA VAL A 63 -1.29 0.23 -6.59
C VAL A 63 -1.84 -0.41 -7.87
N GLY A 64 -1.56 0.17 -9.04
CA GLY A 64 -2.05 -0.31 -10.34
C GLY A 64 -1.82 -1.81 -10.59
N PRO A 65 -0.61 -2.35 -10.38
CA PRO A 65 -0.36 -3.78 -10.57
C PRO A 65 -1.22 -4.70 -9.69
N GLN A 66 -1.63 -4.25 -8.50
CA GLN A 66 -2.37 -5.03 -7.50
C GLN A 66 -3.87 -5.13 -7.81
N ILE A 67 -4.36 -4.29 -8.71
CA ILE A 67 -5.78 -4.12 -9.02
C ILE A 67 -6.09 -4.46 -10.48
N LYS A 68 -5.15 -5.06 -11.21
CA LYS A 68 -5.36 -5.52 -12.58
C LYS A 68 -6.56 -6.48 -12.63
N PRO A 69 -7.42 -6.39 -13.68
CA PRO A 69 -7.26 -5.60 -14.91
C PRO A 69 -7.83 -4.17 -14.85
N PHE A 70 -8.14 -3.65 -13.66
CA PHE A 70 -8.91 -2.41 -13.50
C PHE A 70 -8.06 -1.13 -13.41
N ASP A 71 -6.74 -1.25 -13.46
CA ASP A 71 -5.77 -0.16 -13.28
C ASP A 71 -5.96 1.03 -14.24
N LYS A 72 -6.57 0.79 -15.40
CA LYS A 72 -6.78 1.80 -16.45
C LYS A 72 -8.13 2.51 -16.38
N ILE A 73 -9.08 1.99 -15.61
CA ILE A 73 -10.47 2.48 -15.62
C ILE A 73 -10.79 3.37 -14.42
N TRP A 74 -9.81 3.68 -13.57
CA TRP A 74 -10.02 4.41 -12.32
C TRP A 74 -9.69 5.90 -12.40
N ARG A 75 -10.50 6.66 -11.68
CA ARG A 75 -10.32 8.08 -11.41
C ARG A 75 -9.87 8.21 -9.95
N ILE A 76 -8.73 8.85 -9.77
CA ILE A 76 -8.13 9.10 -8.46
C ILE A 76 -8.20 10.60 -8.27
N ASP A 77 -8.77 11.02 -7.15
CA ASP A 77 -8.84 12.41 -6.71
C ASP A 77 -8.14 12.52 -5.37
N ILE A 78 -7.15 13.41 -5.28
CA ILE A 78 -6.37 13.66 -4.07
C ILE A 78 -6.67 15.09 -3.65
N ASP A 79 -7.43 15.24 -2.56
CA ASP A 79 -7.74 16.52 -1.94
C ASP A 79 -6.70 16.78 -0.84
N GLU A 80 -5.74 17.65 -1.12
CA GLU A 80 -4.69 18.00 -0.16
C GLU A 80 -5.17 18.85 1.00
N ASP A 81 -6.25 19.61 0.83
CA ASP A 81 -6.78 20.48 1.88
C ASP A 81 -7.56 19.66 2.91
N LYS A 82 -8.44 18.78 2.43
CA LYS A 82 -9.20 17.85 3.29
C LYS A 82 -8.40 16.62 3.70
N LYS A 83 -7.23 16.41 3.11
CA LYS A 83 -6.39 15.22 3.30
C LYS A 83 -7.13 13.92 2.94
N ASN A 84 -7.88 13.95 1.84
CA ASN A 84 -8.68 12.82 1.35
C ASN A 84 -8.13 12.28 0.04
N VAL A 85 -8.33 10.98 -0.17
CA VAL A 85 -8.16 10.33 -1.47
C VAL A 85 -9.44 9.59 -1.82
N ALA A 86 -10.10 10.01 -2.90
CA ALA A 86 -11.27 9.33 -3.45
C ALA A 86 -10.89 8.56 -4.72
N VAL A 87 -11.36 7.31 -4.81
CA VAL A 87 -11.15 6.44 -5.96
C VAL A 87 -12.49 5.96 -6.49
N SER A 88 -12.76 6.24 -7.75
CA SER A 88 -13.96 5.82 -8.49
C SER A 88 -13.58 5.19 -9.83
N ASP A 89 -14.56 4.63 -10.55
CA ASP A 89 -14.35 3.99 -11.85
C ASP A 89 -15.21 4.63 -12.94
N ILE A 90 -14.80 4.50 -14.21
CA ILE A 90 -15.53 5.07 -15.35
C ILE A 90 -16.82 4.31 -15.70
N ILE A 91 -16.99 3.07 -15.24
CA ILE A 91 -18.11 2.19 -15.61
C ILE A 91 -19.33 2.49 -14.73
N PHE A 92 -19.12 2.64 -13.42
CA PHE A 92 -20.16 2.87 -12.42
C PHE A 92 -20.10 4.26 -11.78
N GLY A 93 -19.13 5.09 -12.19
CA GLY A 93 -18.95 6.44 -11.66
C GLY A 93 -18.71 6.42 -10.15
N ASN A 94 -19.48 7.21 -9.40
CA ASN A 94 -19.31 7.32 -7.96
C ASN A 94 -20.07 6.24 -7.17
N LYS A 95 -20.81 5.34 -7.83
CA LYS A 95 -21.65 4.35 -7.14
C LYS A 95 -20.85 3.41 -6.23
N TYR A 96 -19.64 3.06 -6.65
CA TYR A 96 -18.73 2.18 -5.91
C TYR A 96 -17.43 2.91 -5.54
N ALA A 97 -17.49 4.23 -5.43
CA ALA A 97 -16.36 5.02 -5.00
C ALA A 97 -16.07 4.77 -3.53
N HIS A 98 -14.78 4.75 -3.20
CA HIS A 98 -14.32 4.73 -1.82
C HIS A 98 -13.40 5.90 -1.59
N GLU A 99 -13.41 6.38 -0.35
CA GLU A 99 -12.60 7.50 0.09
C GLU A 99 -11.80 7.09 1.32
N ALA A 100 -10.56 7.55 1.41
CA ALA A 100 -9.74 7.40 2.59
C ALA A 100 -9.26 8.77 3.07
N HIS A 101 -9.28 8.97 4.39
CA HIS A 101 -8.87 10.20 5.05
C HIS A 101 -7.59 9.98 5.82
N TYR A 102 -6.60 10.86 5.61
CA TYR A 102 -5.37 10.88 6.39
C TYR A 102 -5.57 11.61 7.71
N ARG A 103 -5.15 10.94 8.79
CA ARG A 103 -5.24 11.40 10.17
C ARG A 103 -3.82 11.49 10.72
N GLU A 104 -3.42 12.69 11.13
CA GLU A 104 -2.07 12.96 11.60
C GLU A 104 -1.68 12.01 12.74
N GLY A 105 -0.52 11.36 12.62
CA GLY A 105 -0.03 10.35 13.56
C GLY A 105 -0.74 8.98 13.52
N LEU A 106 -1.92 8.86 12.92
CA LEU A 106 -2.71 7.61 12.85
C LEU A 106 -2.73 6.98 11.45
N GLY A 107 -2.28 7.72 10.42
CA GLY A 107 -2.23 7.25 9.04
C GLY A 107 -3.58 7.39 8.35
N CYS A 108 -3.83 6.58 7.32
CA CYS A 108 -5.06 6.68 6.54
C CYS A 108 -6.13 5.68 6.99
N THR A 109 -7.36 6.18 7.14
CA THR A 109 -8.55 5.39 7.45
C THR A 109 -9.47 5.39 6.25
N LEU A 110 -9.93 4.20 5.82
CA LEU A 110 -10.98 4.09 4.82
C LEU A 110 -12.29 4.60 5.42
N LEU A 111 -12.95 5.55 4.78
CA LEU A 111 -14.18 6.15 5.28
C LEU A 111 -15.33 5.15 5.20
N HIS A 112 -16.00 4.96 6.33
CA HIS A 112 -17.21 4.16 6.45
C HIS A 112 -18.10 4.80 7.52
N GLU A 113 -19.27 5.29 7.10
CA GLU A 113 -20.33 5.88 7.95
C GLU A 113 -19.97 7.16 8.73
N LEU A 114 -18.71 7.37 9.08
CA LEU A 114 -18.23 8.53 9.84
C LEU A 114 -17.64 9.61 8.93
N ALA A 115 -17.89 10.87 9.30
CA ALA A 115 -17.27 12.03 8.67
C ALA A 115 -15.82 12.24 9.15
N ASN A 116 -15.06 13.04 8.40
CA ASN A 116 -13.67 13.37 8.73
C ASN A 116 -13.53 13.99 10.13
N GLU A 117 -14.45 14.88 10.49
CA GLU A 117 -14.46 15.57 11.79
C GLU A 117 -14.60 14.57 12.95
N GLU A 118 -15.48 13.58 12.80
CA GLU A 118 -15.70 12.54 13.81
C GLU A 118 -14.47 11.63 13.94
N LEU A 119 -13.85 11.25 12.82
CA LEU A 119 -12.62 10.45 12.83
C LEU A 119 -11.44 11.22 13.44
N ASN A 120 -11.35 12.53 13.23
CA ASN A 120 -10.29 13.37 13.76
C ASN A 120 -10.41 13.58 15.28
N GLN A 121 -11.62 13.47 15.83
CA GLN A 121 -11.84 13.50 17.28
C GLN A 121 -11.37 12.22 17.99
N GLN A 122 -11.23 11.10 17.27
CA GLN A 122 -10.72 9.85 17.81
C GLN A 122 -9.20 9.92 17.99
N THR A 123 -8.77 10.48 19.11
CA THR A 123 -7.34 10.64 19.43
C THR A 123 -6.81 9.44 20.22
N LEU A 124 -5.56 9.06 19.95
CA LEU A 124 -4.78 8.17 20.80
C LEU A 124 -3.65 8.98 21.43
N PRO A 125 -3.21 8.66 22.67
CA PRO A 125 -2.04 9.27 23.26
C PRO A 125 -0.78 8.79 22.53
N LEU A 126 -0.50 9.40 21.38
CA LEU A 126 0.70 9.11 20.59
C LEU A 126 1.89 9.81 21.25
N LYS A 127 2.78 9.01 21.84
CA LYS A 127 4.04 9.53 22.34
C LYS A 127 5.03 9.65 21.17
N THR A 128 5.29 10.88 20.73
CA THR A 128 6.39 11.13 19.80
C THR A 128 7.72 10.92 20.53
N LEU A 129 8.48 9.92 20.11
CA LEU A 129 9.86 9.75 20.57
C LEU A 129 10.75 10.68 19.76
N SER A 130 11.54 11.51 20.45
CA SER A 130 12.59 12.30 19.81
C SER A 130 13.75 11.36 19.48
N ILE A 131 14.07 11.21 18.20
CA ILE A 131 15.19 10.40 17.72
C ILE A 131 16.36 11.36 17.46
N PRO A 132 17.52 11.19 18.13
CA PRO A 132 18.68 12.04 17.89
C PRO A 132 19.18 11.91 16.45
N ASN A 133 19.41 13.03 15.77
CA ASN A 133 19.86 13.04 14.37
C ASN A 133 21.37 12.81 14.22
N ASP A 134 22.13 12.97 15.29
CA ASP A 134 23.59 12.86 15.36
C ASP A 134 24.08 11.48 15.84
N ALA A 135 23.21 10.67 16.45
CA ALA A 135 23.55 9.32 16.89
C ALA A 135 23.34 8.28 15.77
N GLU A 136 24.23 7.28 15.69
CA GLU A 136 24.08 6.16 14.75
C GLU A 136 22.83 5.30 15.10
N TRP A 137 22.25 4.66 14.09
CA TRP A 137 21.26 3.59 14.29
C TRP A 137 21.85 2.48 15.19
N PRO A 138 21.09 1.88 16.12
CA PRO A 138 19.64 1.99 16.30
C PRO A 138 19.17 3.11 17.24
N ILE A 139 20.09 3.87 17.84
CA ILE A 139 19.73 4.89 18.84
C ILE A 139 19.25 6.17 18.17
N GLY A 140 19.90 6.58 17.08
CA GLY A 140 19.54 7.76 16.31
C GLY A 140 19.24 7.47 14.84
N SER A 141 19.07 8.55 14.09
CA SER A 141 18.84 8.56 12.64
C SER A 141 20.08 9.00 11.85
N GLY A 142 21.25 9.04 12.49
CA GLY A 142 22.53 9.18 11.81
C GLY A 142 22.72 7.95 10.92
N GLY A 143 22.76 8.19 9.60
CA GLY A 143 22.69 7.18 8.53
C GLY A 143 23.81 6.12 8.53
N PRO A 144 24.28 5.65 7.36
CA PRO A 144 25.27 4.57 7.33
C PRO A 144 26.53 4.92 8.14
N ALA A 145 26.84 4.01 9.06
CA ALA A 145 27.95 4.09 9.97
C ALA A 145 29.29 3.95 9.22
N ARG A 146 30.40 4.41 9.82
CA ARG A 146 31.74 4.23 9.22
C ARG A 146 32.02 2.76 8.87
N PRO A 147 32.70 2.46 7.73
CA PRO A 147 33.00 1.10 7.33
C PRO A 147 33.65 0.25 8.41
N MET A 148 33.29 -1.04 8.46
CA MET A 148 33.83 -2.02 9.41
C MET A 148 34.79 -2.99 8.73
N ASP A 149 35.84 -3.39 9.45
CA ASP A 149 36.74 -4.45 9.01
C ASP A 149 36.00 -5.78 8.86
N GLY A 150 36.48 -6.61 7.92
CA GLY A 150 35.91 -7.92 7.63
C GLY A 150 34.62 -7.90 6.78
N ILE A 151 34.17 -6.73 6.33
CA ILE A 151 33.03 -6.60 5.42
C ILE A 151 33.52 -6.29 4.00
N ASN A 152 33.12 -7.12 3.03
CA ASN A 152 33.34 -6.83 1.61
C ASN A 152 32.25 -5.86 1.10
N TYR A 153 32.51 -4.55 1.21
CA TYR A 153 31.57 -3.51 0.80
C TYR A 153 31.24 -3.51 -0.70
N SER A 154 32.15 -3.98 -1.55
CA SER A 154 31.88 -4.12 -2.99
C SER A 154 30.82 -5.19 -3.23
N SER A 155 30.94 -6.35 -2.58
CA SER A 155 29.93 -7.42 -2.65
C SER A 155 28.60 -6.95 -2.07
N LEU A 156 28.62 -6.29 -0.91
CA LEU A 156 27.42 -5.74 -0.26
C LEU A 156 26.69 -4.75 -1.18
N LYS A 157 27.42 -3.79 -1.77
CA LYS A 157 26.86 -2.80 -2.69
C LYS A 157 26.28 -3.46 -3.94
N ASN A 158 26.92 -4.50 -4.47
CA ASN A 158 26.39 -5.27 -5.59
C ASN A 158 25.07 -5.96 -5.24
N SER A 159 24.99 -6.62 -4.08
CA SER A 159 23.75 -7.25 -3.61
C SER A 159 22.63 -6.24 -3.42
N VAL A 160 22.92 -5.09 -2.79
CA VAL A 160 21.94 -4.01 -2.63
C VAL A 160 21.50 -3.49 -4.00
N ASN A 161 22.42 -3.24 -4.93
CA ASN A 161 22.05 -2.79 -6.28
C ASN A 161 21.20 -3.81 -7.04
N ASN A 162 21.45 -5.11 -6.85
CA ASN A 162 20.66 -6.16 -7.50
C ASN A 162 19.20 -6.16 -7.06
N ALA A 163 18.90 -5.77 -5.81
CA ALA A 163 17.51 -5.64 -5.35
C ALA A 163 16.71 -4.56 -6.09
N PHE A 164 17.37 -3.60 -6.74
CA PHE A 164 16.73 -2.54 -7.54
C PHE A 164 16.76 -2.82 -9.05
N ARG A 165 17.25 -3.99 -9.49
CA ARG A 165 17.24 -4.34 -10.91
C ARG A 165 15.83 -4.76 -11.29
N GLU A 166 15.14 -3.93 -12.06
CA GLU A 166 13.83 -4.26 -12.60
C GLU A 166 13.89 -5.51 -13.49
N ASN A 167 12.80 -6.28 -13.48
CA ASN A 167 12.58 -7.38 -14.43
C ASN A 167 11.45 -6.99 -15.39
N ASP A 168 11.46 -7.58 -16.58
CA ASP A 168 10.49 -7.22 -17.64
C ASP A 168 9.07 -7.77 -17.37
N ASP A 169 8.92 -8.72 -16.44
CA ASP A 169 7.65 -9.43 -16.21
C ASP A 169 6.70 -8.67 -15.27
N LEU A 170 7.09 -8.51 -14.00
CA LEU A 170 6.18 -8.03 -12.94
C LEU A 170 6.62 -6.69 -12.33
N GLY A 171 7.85 -6.23 -12.60
CA GLY A 171 8.46 -5.10 -11.94
C GLY A 171 8.74 -5.40 -10.47
N ILE A 172 9.98 -5.24 -10.03
CA ILE A 172 10.34 -5.47 -8.62
C ILE A 172 9.90 -4.27 -7.77
N ASN A 173 9.97 -3.06 -8.32
CA ASN A 173 9.49 -1.82 -7.70
C ASN A 173 10.02 -1.60 -6.27
N THR A 174 11.30 -1.93 -6.05
CA THR A 174 11.95 -1.82 -4.73
C THR A 174 12.08 -0.35 -4.32
N LEU A 175 11.36 0.03 -3.26
CA LEU A 175 11.39 1.39 -2.71
C LEU A 175 12.62 1.67 -1.85
N ALA A 176 13.01 0.71 -1.01
CA ALA A 176 14.09 0.86 -0.06
C ALA A 176 14.76 -0.47 0.28
N VAL A 177 16.07 -0.44 0.53
CA VAL A 177 16.84 -1.52 1.12
C VAL A 177 17.78 -0.93 2.16
N ALA A 178 17.78 -1.49 3.36
CA ALA A 178 18.74 -1.16 4.42
C ALA A 178 19.36 -2.45 4.96
N VAL A 179 20.66 -2.42 5.27
CA VAL A 179 21.40 -3.55 5.85
C VAL A 179 22.09 -3.07 7.11
N ALA A 180 21.74 -3.69 8.24
CA ALA A 180 22.38 -3.46 9.52
C ALA A 180 23.10 -4.73 10.01
N TYR A 181 24.22 -4.56 10.69
CA TYR A 181 25.01 -5.65 11.27
C TYR A 181 25.70 -5.17 12.53
N LYS A 182 25.68 -5.99 13.60
CA LYS A 182 26.27 -5.66 14.91
C LYS A 182 25.88 -4.26 15.40
N ASN A 183 24.58 -3.97 15.39
CA ASN A 183 24.01 -2.68 15.82
C ASN A 183 24.52 -1.47 15.03
N ARG A 184 24.97 -1.66 13.78
CA ARG A 184 25.39 -0.57 12.90
C ARG A 184 24.71 -0.68 11.56
N LEU A 185 24.13 0.43 11.09
CA LEU A 185 23.62 0.54 9.74
C LEU A 185 24.81 0.60 8.77
N LEU A 186 24.94 -0.39 7.87
CA LEU A 186 26.08 -0.50 6.96
C LEU A 186 25.84 0.20 5.63
N ILE A 187 24.62 0.10 5.11
CA ILE A 187 24.21 0.67 3.83
C ILE A 187 22.70 0.80 3.80
N GLU A 188 22.22 1.86 3.17
CA GLU A 188 20.84 2.03 2.78
C GLU A 188 20.77 2.60 1.36
N LYS A 189 19.70 2.30 0.65
CA LYS A 189 19.42 2.81 -0.68
C LYS A 189 17.91 2.96 -0.85
N TYR A 190 17.51 4.03 -1.52
CA TYR A 190 16.12 4.35 -1.80
C TYR A 190 15.91 4.56 -3.30
N ALA A 191 14.69 4.38 -3.76
CA ALA A 191 14.27 4.65 -5.13
C ALA A 191 12.82 5.16 -5.18
N MET A 192 12.40 5.60 -6.36
CA MET A 192 11.00 5.93 -6.64
C MET A 192 10.41 6.96 -5.64
N SER A 193 11.19 8.02 -5.40
CA SER A 193 10.93 9.10 -4.43
C SER A 193 10.88 8.71 -2.94
N ALA A 194 11.10 7.44 -2.59
CA ALA A 194 11.29 7.07 -1.19
C ALA A 194 12.56 7.73 -0.64
N THR A 195 12.51 8.09 0.64
CA THR A 195 13.61 8.71 1.38
C THR A 195 13.78 8.03 2.73
N VAL A 196 14.82 8.41 3.48
CA VAL A 196 14.99 7.96 4.87
C VAL A 196 13.84 8.38 5.79
N GLN A 197 13.06 9.42 5.41
CA GLN A 197 11.87 9.85 6.14
C GLN A 197 10.58 9.12 5.72
N SER A 198 10.59 8.38 4.61
CA SER A 198 9.39 7.72 4.08
C SER A 198 8.96 6.55 4.99
N ARG A 199 7.73 6.61 5.49
CA ARG A 199 7.12 5.55 6.32
C ARG A 199 6.38 4.53 5.46
N LEU A 200 7.11 3.54 4.96
CA LEU A 200 6.58 2.53 4.03
C LEU A 200 5.63 1.51 4.69
N ILE A 201 4.71 0.95 3.92
CA ILE A 201 3.75 -0.07 4.39
C ILE A 201 4.46 -1.36 4.85
N GLY A 202 4.18 -1.79 6.07
CA GLY A 202 4.83 -2.96 6.66
C GLY A 202 4.27 -4.32 6.24
N TRP A 203 3.03 -4.38 5.76
CA TRP A 203 2.35 -5.64 5.42
C TRP A 203 2.48 -6.69 6.54
N SER A 204 2.85 -7.93 6.20
CA SER A 204 3.04 -9.00 7.18
C SER A 204 4.25 -8.81 8.08
N MET A 205 5.19 -7.92 7.78
CA MET A 205 6.29 -7.58 8.70
C MET A 205 5.73 -7.08 10.04
N THR A 206 4.60 -6.39 10.03
CA THR A 206 3.91 -5.93 11.25
C THR A 206 3.56 -7.07 12.19
N LYS A 207 3.30 -8.29 11.70
CA LYS A 207 3.00 -9.45 12.56
C LYS A 207 4.19 -9.79 13.47
N SER A 208 5.41 -9.76 12.95
CA SER A 208 6.62 -10.01 13.74
C SER A 208 6.80 -8.96 14.85
N PHE A 209 6.53 -7.69 14.55
CA PHE A 209 6.54 -6.63 15.55
C PHE A 209 5.46 -6.87 16.63
N THR A 210 4.22 -7.12 16.23
CA THR A 210 3.12 -7.40 17.16
C THR A 210 3.42 -8.62 18.04
N SER A 211 3.91 -9.72 17.47
CA SER A 211 4.29 -10.91 18.23
C SER A 211 5.43 -10.63 19.22
N THR A 212 6.42 -9.81 18.84
CA THR A 212 7.50 -9.41 19.74
C THR A 212 6.97 -8.59 20.91
N LEU A 213 6.07 -7.64 20.66
CA LEU A 213 5.44 -6.83 21.72
C LEU A 213 4.60 -7.70 22.66
N VAL A 214 3.84 -8.65 22.13
CA VAL A 214 3.07 -9.62 22.96
C VAL A 214 4.01 -10.45 23.83
N GLY A 215 5.13 -10.92 23.29
CA GLY A 215 6.15 -11.64 24.06
C GLY A 215 6.73 -10.79 25.20
N LEU A 216 7.07 -9.53 24.94
CA LEU A 216 7.55 -8.61 25.96
C LEU A 216 6.53 -8.37 27.08
N LEU A 217 5.25 -8.21 26.73
CA LEU A 217 4.18 -8.05 27.72
C LEU A 217 3.98 -9.33 28.56
N PHE A 218 4.17 -10.50 27.95
CA PHE A 218 4.15 -11.77 28.68
C PHE A 218 5.31 -11.88 29.67
N ASP A 219 6.53 -11.57 29.24
CA ASP A 219 7.73 -11.58 30.11
C ASP A 219 7.62 -10.58 31.27
N GLN A 220 6.92 -9.46 31.05
CA GLN A 220 6.63 -8.46 32.07
C GLN A 220 5.47 -8.85 33.00
N GLY A 221 4.82 -10.00 32.78
CA GLY A 221 3.66 -10.45 33.56
C GLY A 221 2.41 -9.58 33.35
N GLN A 222 2.36 -8.80 32.27
CA GLN A 222 1.17 -8.03 31.87
C GLN A 222 0.19 -8.86 31.03
N LEU A 223 0.70 -9.93 30.40
CA LEU A 223 -0.11 -10.98 29.78
C LEU A 223 0.21 -12.30 30.46
N ASN A 224 -0.82 -12.98 30.96
CA ASN A 224 -0.61 -14.02 31.98
C ASN A 224 -1.00 -15.41 31.46
N ASN A 225 -1.64 -15.49 30.28
CA ASN A 225 -2.14 -16.74 29.73
C ASN A 225 -2.46 -16.62 28.23
N CYS A 226 -1.56 -17.12 27.37
CA CYS A 226 -1.76 -17.13 25.91
C CYS A 226 -2.76 -18.20 25.43
N SER A 227 -3.21 -19.11 26.31
CA SER A 227 -4.16 -20.19 26.00
C SER A 227 -5.59 -19.90 26.49
N LYS A 228 -5.82 -18.77 27.17
CA LYS A 228 -7.18 -18.31 27.48
C LYS A 228 -7.87 -17.82 26.20
N PRO A 229 -9.12 -18.23 25.96
CA PRO A 229 -9.93 -17.64 24.89
C PRO A 229 -10.05 -16.13 25.09
N LEU A 230 -10.02 -15.37 23.99
CA LEU A 230 -10.40 -13.96 24.01
C LEU A 230 -11.88 -13.88 24.40
N THR A 231 -12.17 -13.28 25.55
CA THR A 231 -13.54 -12.97 25.95
C THR A 231 -13.94 -11.65 25.32
N THR A 232 -14.97 -11.68 24.48
CA THR A 232 -15.63 -10.48 23.93
C THR A 232 -16.51 -9.81 24.96
#